data_AF-A0A8D7ADV9-F1
#
_entry.id   AF-A0A8D7ADV9-F1
#
_cell.length_a   1.000
_cell.length_b   1.000
_cell.length_c   1.000
_cell.angle_alpha   90.00
_cell.angle_beta   90.00
_cell.angle_gamma   90.00
#
_symmetry.space_group_name_H-M   'P 1'
#
loop_
_entity.id
_entity.type
_entity.pdbx_description
1 polymer ?
#
loop_
_entity_poly.entity_id
_entity_poly.type
_entity_poly.pdbx_seq_one_letter_code
_entity_poly.pdbx_strand_id
1 'polypeptide(L)'
;GGFGGVPASSDAVKELAVVKYQRGGDVREHSCMICFEEFDEGVEVTRMPCMHAFHGGCLTRWLESSHLCPLCRYAIAASADP
;
A
#
# COMPACT_ATOMS: atom_id res chain seq x y z
N GLY A 1 4.02 6.26 25.17
CA GLY A 1 2.96 6.11 24.15
C GLY A 1 3.57 5.47 22.94
N GLY A 2 3.39 4.17 22.75
CA GLY A 2 3.85 3.47 21.56
C GLY A 2 2.62 3.13 20.74
N PHE A 3 2.42 3.79 19.60
CA PHE A 3 1.54 3.22 18.59
C PHE A 3 2.26 1.96 18.09
N GLY A 4 1.88 0.83 18.67
CA GLY A 4 2.30 -0.50 18.25
C GLY A 4 1.82 -0.73 16.83
N GLY A 5 2.62 -0.24 15.89
CA GLY A 5 2.51 -0.61 14.49
C GLY A 5 2.95 -2.06 14.38
N VAL A 6 1.99 -2.96 14.51
CA VAL A 6 2.20 -4.35 14.11
C VAL A 6 2.47 -4.35 12.60
N PRO A 7 3.62 -4.85 12.16
CA PRO A 7 3.96 -4.88 10.75
C PRO A 7 3.10 -5.89 10.00
N ALA A 8 2.98 -5.71 8.69
CA ALA A 8 2.34 -6.68 7.83
C ALA A 8 3.17 -7.96 7.73
N SER A 9 2.50 -9.08 7.48
CA SER A 9 3.17 -10.32 7.07
C SER A 9 3.88 -10.12 5.74
N SER A 10 5.12 -10.58 5.63
CA SER A 10 5.92 -10.48 4.40
C SER A 10 5.20 -11.09 3.20
N ASP A 11 4.52 -12.22 3.39
CA ASP A 11 3.68 -12.86 2.38
C ASP A 11 2.51 -11.97 1.97
N ALA A 12 1.79 -11.40 2.94
CA ALA A 12 0.67 -10.51 2.67
C ALA A 12 1.08 -9.28 1.83
N VAL A 13 2.28 -8.73 2.06
CA VAL A 13 2.82 -7.63 1.27
C VAL A 13 3.14 -8.07 -0.17
N LYS A 14 3.68 -9.27 -0.35
CA LYS A 14 4.02 -9.81 -1.68
C LYS A 14 2.79 -10.22 -2.50
N GLU A 15 1.72 -10.62 -1.82
CA GLU A 15 0.44 -11.01 -2.42
C GLU A 15 -0.38 -9.79 -2.89
N LEU A 16 0.06 -8.56 -2.58
CA LEU A 16 -0.60 -7.35 -3.03
C LEU A 16 -0.57 -7.23 -4.55
N ALA A 17 -1.69 -6.78 -5.12
CA ALA A 17 -1.81 -6.63 -6.56
C ALA A 17 -0.93 -5.48 -7.06
N VAL A 18 0.10 -5.79 -7.85
CA VAL A 18 0.87 -4.77 -8.57
C VAL A 18 0.18 -4.50 -9.90
N VAL A 19 -0.18 -3.24 -10.12
CA VAL A 19 -0.83 -2.79 -11.36
C VAL A 19 -0.05 -1.61 -11.94
N LYS A 20 -0.12 -1.44 -13.25
CA LYS A 20 0.44 -0.25 -13.89
C LYS A 20 -0.56 0.88 -13.78
N TYR A 21 -0.12 2.02 -13.25
CA TYR A 21 -0.94 3.21 -13.21
C TYR A 21 -1.12 3.75 -14.63
N GLN A 22 -2.36 4.07 -14.98
CA GLN A 22 -2.71 4.72 -16.23
C GLN A 22 -3.74 5.81 -15.93
N ARG A 23 -3.55 6.99 -16.52
CA ARG A 23 -4.50 8.09 -16.36
C ARG A 23 -5.86 7.69 -16.94
N GLY A 24 -6.89 7.65 -16.09
CA GLY A 24 -8.24 7.19 -16.46
C GLY A 24 -8.39 5.66 -16.50
N GLY A 25 -7.45 4.91 -15.92
CA GLY A 25 -7.53 3.46 -15.73
C GLY A 25 -8.25 3.05 -14.44
N ASP A 26 -7.91 1.86 -13.94
CA ASP A 26 -8.55 1.22 -12.77
C ASP A 26 -8.17 1.84 -11.42
N VAL A 27 -7.04 2.56 -11.38
CA VAL A 27 -6.52 3.20 -10.16
C VAL A 27 -7.21 4.55 -9.98
N ARG A 28 -7.87 4.72 -8.84
CA ARG A 28 -8.59 5.96 -8.50
C ARG A 28 -7.66 7.07 -8.01
N GLU A 29 -6.56 6.71 -7.38
CA GLU A 29 -5.57 7.67 -6.91
C GLU A 29 -4.61 8.09 -8.02
N HIS A 30 -4.32 9.38 -8.09
CA HIS A 30 -3.35 9.95 -9.03
C HIS A 30 -2.02 10.28 -8.37
N SER A 31 -1.91 10.11 -7.05
CA SER A 31 -0.72 10.41 -6.27
C SER A 31 -0.56 9.49 -5.07
N CYS A 32 0.69 9.25 -4.70
CA CYS A 32 1.06 8.45 -3.55
C CYS A 32 1.04 9.33 -2.30
N MET A 33 0.08 9.13 -1.40
CA MET A 33 0.01 9.87 -0.13
C MET A 33 1.10 9.54 0.90
N ILE A 34 2.01 8.61 0.60
CA ILE A 34 3.17 8.32 1.45
C ILE A 34 4.33 9.28 1.14
N CYS A 35 4.64 9.48 -0.14
CA CYS A 35 5.68 10.41 -0.59
C CYS A 35 5.13 11.75 -1.10
N PHE A 36 3.80 11.89 -1.21
CA PHE A 36 3.09 13.04 -1.75
C PHE A 36 3.43 13.38 -3.21
N GLU A 37 3.87 12.38 -3.98
CA GLU A 37 4.24 12.52 -5.39
C GLU A 37 3.18 11.92 -6.31
N GLU A 38 2.98 12.50 -7.49
CA GLU A 38 2.03 12.03 -8.50
C GLU A 38 2.54 10.73 -9.17
N PHE A 39 1.61 9.87 -9.58
CA PHE A 39 1.94 8.65 -10.32
C PHE A 39 2.22 8.99 -11.78
N ASP A 40 3.34 8.48 -12.29
CA ASP A 40 3.71 8.61 -13.71
C ASP A 40 3.02 7.55 -14.58
N GLU A 41 2.70 7.87 -15.83
CA GLU A 41 1.98 6.94 -16.71
C GLU A 41 2.81 5.68 -16.99
N GLY A 42 2.23 4.52 -16.67
CA GLY A 42 2.90 3.23 -16.79
C GLY A 42 3.75 2.83 -15.59
N VAL A 43 3.84 3.66 -14.54
CA VAL A 43 4.54 3.31 -13.30
C VAL A 43 3.84 2.16 -12.59
N GLU A 44 4.62 1.27 -11.97
CA GLU A 44 4.10 0.17 -11.18
C GLU A 44 3.69 0.67 -9.79
N VAL A 45 2.40 0.57 -9.51
CA VAL A 45 1.81 0.87 -8.20
C VAL A 45 1.28 -0.40 -7.57
N THR A 46 1.45 -0.51 -6.27
CA THR A 46 0.91 -1.63 -5.50
C THR A 46 -0.43 -1.23 -4.93
N ARG A 47 -1.44 -2.02 -5.27
CA ARG A 47 -2.82 -1.85 -4.84
C ARG A 47 -3.13 -2.75 -3.65
N MET A 48 -3.62 -2.12 -2.60
CA MET A 48 -4.15 -2.77 -1.42
C MET A 48 -5.51 -3.42 -1.71
N PRO A 49 -5.92 -4.45 -0.95
CA PRO A 49 -7.24 -5.08 -1.08
C PRO A 49 -8.40 -4.12 -0.83
N CYS A 50 -8.16 -3.00 -0.13
CA CYS A 50 -9.12 -1.91 0.04
C CYS A 50 -9.26 -0.99 -1.19
N MET A 51 -8.68 -1.38 -2.32
CA MET A 51 -8.64 -0.68 -3.61
C MET A 51 -7.73 0.55 -3.71
N HIS A 52 -7.07 0.96 -2.63
CA HIS A 52 -6.10 2.07 -2.63
C HIS A 52 -4.75 1.64 -3.22
N ALA A 53 -4.10 2.53 -3.96
CA ALA A 53 -2.83 2.29 -4.63
C ALA A 53 -1.73 3.26 -4.16
N PHE A 54 -0.53 2.73 -4.04
CA PHE A 54 0.66 3.46 -3.61
C PHE A 54 1.87 2.99 -4.42
N HIS A 55 2.95 3.77 -4.45
CA HIS A 55 4.21 3.26 -5.00
C HIS A 55 4.63 2.00 -4.25
N GLY A 56 5.04 0.95 -4.95
CA GLY A 56 5.40 -0.32 -4.32
C GLY A 56 6.49 -0.18 -3.26
N GLY A 57 7.51 0.65 -3.51
CA GLY A 57 8.54 0.97 -2.53
C GLY A 57 8.03 1.73 -1.31
N CYS A 58 7.14 2.71 -1.51
CA CYS A 58 6.54 3.48 -0.41
C CYS A 58 5.64 2.61 0.45
N LEU A 59 4.79 1.80 -0.18
CA LEU A 59 3.87 0.91 0.52
C LEU A 59 4.62 -0.15 1.32
N THR A 60 5.64 -0.75 0.73
CA THR A 60 6.46 -1.77 1.40
C THR A 60 7.05 -1.20 2.68
N ARG A 61 7.71 -0.03 2.63
CA ARG A 61 8.27 0.62 3.82
C ARG A 61 7.23 0.95 4.88
N TRP A 62 6.03 1.34 4.46
CA TRP A 62 4.93 1.61 5.39
C TRP A 62 4.47 0.32 6.06
N LEU A 63 4.29 -0.75 5.30
CA LEU A 63 3.82 -2.06 5.77
C LEU A 63 4.85 -2.76 6.67
N GLU A 64 6.14 -2.48 6.50
CA GLU A 64 7.21 -2.89 7.42
C GLU A 64 7.05 -2.29 8.83
N SER A 65 6.31 -1.20 8.98
CA SER A 65 6.00 -0.58 10.27
C SER A 65 4.54 -0.70 10.69
N SER A 66 3.60 -0.90 9.76
CA SER A 66 2.17 -0.92 10.05
C SER A 66 1.39 -1.68 8.99
N HIS A 67 0.68 -2.74 9.38
CA HIS A 67 -0.21 -3.52 8.51
C HIS A 67 -1.50 -2.78 8.08
N LEU A 68 -1.62 -1.48 8.38
CA LEU A 68 -2.81 -0.69 8.11
C LEU A 68 -2.62 0.16 6.86
N CYS A 69 -3.66 0.27 6.02
CA CYS A 69 -3.67 1.19 4.90
C CYS A 69 -3.51 2.65 5.38
N PRO A 70 -2.62 3.45 4.78
CA PRO A 70 -2.41 4.82 5.22
C PRO A 70 -3.61 5.75 4.91
N LEU A 71 -4.46 5.41 3.91
CA LEU A 71 -5.68 6.16 3.58
C LEU A 71 -6.87 5.82 4.47
N CYS A 72 -7.23 4.53 4.52
CA CYS A 72 -8.48 4.09 5.14
C CYS A 72 -8.29 3.25 6.42
N ARG A 73 -7.04 3.01 6.84
CA ARG A 73 -6.70 2.15 7.98
C ARG A 73 -7.19 0.70 7.86
N TYR A 74 -7.45 0.24 6.64
CA TYR A 74 -7.78 -1.16 6.37
C TYR A 74 -6.59 -2.05 6.75
N ALA A 75 -6.81 -3.02 7.63
CA ALA A 75 -5.82 -3.97 8.06
C ALA A 75 -5.64 -5.08 7.01
N ILE A 76 -4.40 -5.32 6.60
CA ILE A 76 -4.02 -6.54 5.88
C ILE A 76 -3.47 -7.58 6.87
N ALA A 77 -3.24 -8.81 6.43
CA ALA A 77 -2.70 -9.85 7.31
C ALA A 77 -1.39 -9.39 7.96
N ALA A 78 -1.44 -9.26 9.28
CA ALA A 78 -0.31 -8.91 10.12
C ALA A 78 0.63 -10.12 10.25
N SER A 79 1.89 -9.89 10.64
CA SER A 79 2.80 -10.97 11.06
C SER A 79 2.38 -11.65 12.37
N ALA A 80 1.38 -11.09 13.05
CA ALA A 80 0.71 -11.64 14.22
C ALA A 80 -0.77 -11.91 13.91
N ASP A 81 -1.02 -12.91 13.07
CA ASP A 81 -2.27 -13.69 13.10
C ASP A 81 -1.87 -15.10 13.63
N PRO A 82 -2.67 -15.71 14.52
CA PRO A 82 -2.23 -16.55 15.64
C PRO A 82 -1.55 -17.88 15.31
#